data_AF-C7CCJ6-F1
#
_entry.id   AF-C7CCJ6-F1
#
_cell.length_a   1.000
_cell.length_b   1.000
_cell.length_c   1.000
_cell.angle_alpha   90.00
_cell.angle_beta   90.00
_cell.angle_gamma   90.00
#
_symmetry.space_group_name_H-M   'P 1'
#
loop_
_entity.id
_entity.type
_entity.pdbx_description
1 polymer ?
#
loop_
_entity_poly.entity_id
_entity_poly.type
_entity_poly.pdbx_seq_one_letter_code
_entity_poly.pdbx_strand_id
1 'polypeptide(L)' 'MKSLKKLARVLTEELHGEFCLTLEAEDGEAFGIRMTEKQIEDLIQELDDLLGEDTDEEDAATERKEMGDE' A
#
# COMPACT_ATOMS: atom_id res chain seq x y z
N MET A 1 21.08 12.35 2.03
CA MET A 1 20.03 11.33 1.84
C MET A 1 18.92 12.01 1.06
N LYS A 2 18.56 11.53 -0.14
CA LYS A 2 17.49 12.17 -0.93
C LYS A 2 16.20 12.06 -0.10
N SER A 3 15.57 13.19 0.16
CA SER A 3 14.28 13.26 0.87
C SER A 3 13.34 12.22 0.28
N LEU A 4 12.67 11.44 1.14
CA LEU A 4 11.61 10.52 0.71
C LEU A 4 10.66 11.30 -0.18
N LYS A 5 10.60 10.92 -1.46
CA LYS A 5 9.66 11.54 -2.40
C LYS A 5 8.26 11.28 -1.86
N LYS A 6 7.43 12.32 -1.83
CA LYS A 6 6.02 12.15 -1.48
C LYS A 6 5.42 11.13 -2.43
N LEU A 7 4.92 10.04 -1.85
CA LEU A 7 4.13 9.05 -2.55
C LEU A 7 2.77 9.66 -2.86
N ALA A 8 2.42 9.70 -4.14
CA ALA A 8 1.14 10.19 -4.62
C ALA A 8 0.13 9.05 -4.77
N ARG A 9 0.58 7.85 -5.14
CA ARG A 9 -0.31 6.70 -5.33
C ARG A 9 0.39 5.37 -5.04
N VAL A 10 -0.35 4.47 -4.41
CA VAL A 10 0.03 3.07 -4.17
C VAL A 10 -1.02 2.18 -4.82
N LEU A 11 -0.59 1.22 -5.64
CA LEU A 11 -1.44 0.24 -6.28
C LEU A 11 -0.93 -1.17 -5.95
N THR A 12 -1.83 -2.08 -5.64
CA THR A 12 -1.54 -3.49 -5.44
C THR A 12 -2.35 -4.35 -6.42
N GLU A 13 -1.66 -5.21 -7.15
CA GLU A 13 -2.26 -6.12 -8.12
C GLU A 13 -1.77 -7.55 -7.85
N GLU A 14 -2.68 -8.53 -7.81
CA GLU A 14 -2.32 -9.94 -7.78
C GLU A 14 -2.28 -10.48 -9.21
N LEU A 15 -1.12 -10.96 -9.64
CA LEU A 15 -0.92 -11.54 -10.96
C LEU A 15 -0.35 -12.95 -10.78
N HIS A 16 -1.16 -13.97 -11.07
CA HIS A 16 -0.72 -15.37 -11.11
C HIS A 16 -0.04 -15.87 -9.81
N GLY A 17 -0.51 -15.42 -8.64
CA GLY A 17 0.05 -15.78 -7.33
C GLY A 17 1.29 -14.97 -6.91
N GLU A 18 1.65 -13.95 -7.68
CA GLU A 18 2.62 -12.92 -7.30
C GLU A 18 1.90 -11.60 -7.04
N PHE A 19 2.35 -10.84 -6.04
CA PHE A 19 1.83 -9.50 -5.75
C PHE A 19 2.72 -8.45 -6.40
N CYS A 20 2.12 -7.54 -7.15
CA CYS A 20 2.80 -6.37 -7.73
C CYS A 20 2.37 -5.12 -6.98
N LEU A 21 3.32 -4.46 -6.34
CA LEU A 21 3.15 -3.15 -5.70
C LEU A 21 3.70 -2.07 -6.62
N THR A 22 2.85 -1.14 -7.07
CA THR A 22 3.28 0.03 -7.81
C THR A 22 3.20 1.27 -6.92
N LEU A 23 4.33 1.94 -6.78
CA LEU A 23 4.55 3.13 -5.97
C LEU A 23 4.82 4.32 -6.90
N GLU A 24 3.90 5.26 -6.97
CA GLU A 24 4.02 6.47 -7.79
C GLU A 24 4.31 7.68 -6.90
N ALA A 25 5.37 8.40 -7.21
CA ALA A 25 5.73 9.66 -6.56
C ALA A 25 4.95 10.83 -7.18
N GLU A 26 4.82 11.92 -6.44
CA GLU A 26 4.14 13.16 -6.90
C GLU A 26 4.76 13.78 -8.17
N ASP A 27 6.04 13.49 -8.43
CA ASP A 27 6.74 13.90 -9.66
C ASP A 27 6.35 13.07 -10.91
N GLY A 28 5.52 12.03 -10.73
CA GLY A 28 5.11 11.11 -11.78
C GLY A 28 6.05 9.92 -11.99
N GLU A 29 7.11 9.79 -11.18
CA GLU A 29 7.96 8.60 -11.18
C GLU A 29 7.26 7.42 -10.52
N ALA A 30 7.10 6.31 -11.26
CA ALA A 30 6.50 5.08 -10.76
C ALA A 30 7.54 3.95 -10.61
N PHE A 31 7.44 3.21 -9.50
CA PHE A 31 8.28 2.05 -9.17
C PHE A 31 7.39 0.83 -8.99
N GLY A 32 7.60 -0.20 -9.81
CA GLY A 32 6.93 -1.50 -9.67
C GLY A 32 7.83 -2.48 -8.91
N ILE A 33 7.28 -3.10 -7.87
CA ILE A 33 7.96 -4.10 -7.04
C ILE A 33 7.14 -5.39 -7.11
N ARG A 34 7.78 -6.50 -7.46
CA ARG A 34 7.20 -7.84 -7.34
C ARG A 34 7.53 -8.41 -5.98
N MET A 35 6.51 -8.90 -5.29
CA MET A 35 6.60 -9.43 -3.95
C MET A 35 5.91 -10.78 -3.91
N THR A 36 6.48 -11.69 -3.12
CA THR A 36 5.82 -12.94 -2.73
C THR A 36 4.78 -12.67 -1.64
N GLU A 37 3.85 -13.59 -1.44
CA GLU A 37 2.84 -13.51 -0.38
C GLU A 37 3.47 -13.25 1.01
N LYS A 38 4.53 -13.99 1.35
CA LYS A 38 5.23 -13.79 2.62
C LYS A 38 5.85 -12.39 2.76
N GLN A 39 6.31 -11.79 1.67
CA GLN A 39 6.87 -10.44 1.70
C GLN A 39 5.78 -9.37 1.82
N ILE A 40 4.57 -9.62 1.31
CA ILE A 40 3.46 -8.69 1.51
C ILE A 40 2.95 -8.75 2.95
N GLU A 41 2.90 -9.94 3.55
CA GLU A 41 2.57 -10.09 4.98
C GLU A 41 3.56 -9.37 5.89
N ASP A 42 4.87 -9.51 5.62
CA ASP A 42 5.92 -8.82 6.38
C ASP A 42 5.80 -7.30 6.23
N LEU A 43 5.54 -6.81 5.00
CA LEU A 43 5.34 -5.39 4.73
C LEU A 43 4.11 -4.82 5.46
N ILE A 44 3.00 -5.56 5.50
CA ILE A 44 1.80 -5.14 6.24
C ILE A 44 2.14 -4.97 7.72
N GLN A 45 2.87 -5.92 8.31
CA GLN A 45 3.26 -5.84 9.71
C GLN A 45 4.21 -4.68 10.00
N GLU A 46 5.17 -4.41 9.12
CA GLU A 46 6.05 -3.24 9.23
C GLU A 46 5.29 -1.91 9.12
N LEU A 47 4.29 -1.83 8.25
CA LEU A 47 3.43 -0.66 8.12
C LEU A 47 2.55 -0.46 9.35
N ASP A 48 2.00 -1.54 9.91
CA ASP A 48 1.19 -1.52 11.12
C ASP A 48 2.01 -1.03 12.34
N ASP A 49 3.24 -1.53 12.49
CA ASP A 49 4.17 -1.08 13.53
C ASP A 49 4.57 0.40 13.34
N LEU A 50 4.79 0.83 12.09
CA LEU A 50 5.10 2.23 11.78
C LEU A 50 3.93 3.18 12.03
N LEU A 51 2.69 2.73 11.81
CA LEU A 51 1.46 3.47 12.10
C LEU A 51 1.08 3.41 13.58
N GLY A 52 1.71 2.52 14.35
CA GLY A 52 1.50 2.29 15.78
C GLY A 52 2.03 3.43 16.65
N GLU A 53 1.12 4.33 17.03
CA GLU A 53 1.06 5.17 18.27
C GLU A 53 0.52 6.60 18.03
N ASP A 54 0.27 7.05 16.80
CA ASP A 54 -0.35 8.38 16.51
C ASP A 54 -1.74 8.28 15.85
N THR A 55 -2.38 7.10 15.91
CA THR A 55 -3.77 6.94 15.45
C THR A 55 -4.69 6.80 16.65
N ASP A 56 -4.93 7.92 17.32
CA ASP A 56 -6.04 8.10 18.25
C ASP A 56 -7.35 7.91 17.44
N GLU A 57 -7.93 6.71 17.52
CA GLU A 57 -9.36 6.43 17.50
C GLU A 57 -10.26 7.07 16.40
N GLU A 58 -9.87 7.28 15.12
CA GLU A 58 -10.85 7.59 14.05
C GLU A 58 -10.40 7.22 12.62
N ASP A 59 -10.11 5.95 12.31
CA ASP A 59 -10.31 5.48 10.91
C ASP A 59 -10.54 3.97 10.82
N ALA A 60 -11.63 3.51 11.45
CA ALA A 60 -12.25 2.24 11.08
C ALA A 60 -13.11 2.44 9.82
N ALA A 61 -12.51 2.72 8.65
CA ALA A 61 -13.28 2.86 7.42
C ALA A 61 -12.51 2.55 6.11
N THR A 62 -11.66 1.54 6.08
CA THR A 62 -11.38 0.81 4.82
C THR A 62 -12.16 -0.50 4.76
N GLU A 63 -13.46 -0.42 5.04
CA GLU A 63 -14.45 -1.37 4.55
C GLU A 63 -15.29 -0.69 3.48
N ARG A 64 -14.97 -0.93 2.20
CA ARG A 64 -15.92 -1.19 1.10
C ARG A 64 -15.17 -1.21 -0.24
N LYS A 65 -14.61 -2.37 -0.55
CA LYS A 65 -14.76 -2.91 -1.90
C LYS A 65 -16.24 -3.27 -2.08
N GLU A 66 -16.93 -2.56 -2.95
CA GLU A 66 -17.78 -3.07 -4.05
C GLU A 66 -18.74 -1.98 -4.52
N MET A 67 -18.47 -1.48 -5.73
CA MET A 67 -19.46 -0.88 -6.61
C MET A 67 -20.27 -2.00 -7.28
N GLY A 68 -21.57 -1.73 -7.49
CA GLY A 68 -22.46 -2.47 -8.38
C GLY A 68 -23.44 -3.37 -7.62
N ASP A 69 -24.73 -3.46 -7.93
CA ASP A 69 -25.56 -2.93 -9.01
C ASP A 69 -27.04 -3.08 -8.56
N GLU A 70 -27.93 -2.36 -9.28
CA GLU A 70 -29.43 -2.35 -9.21
C GLU A 70 -30.14 -1.47 -8.17
#